data_AF-A0A942BPS3-F1
#
_entry.id   AF-A0A942BPS3-F1
#
_cell.length_a   1.000
_cell.length_b   1.000
_cell.length_c   1.000
_cell.angle_alpha   90.00
_cell.angle_beta   90.00
_cell.angle_gamma   90.00
#
_symmetry.space_group_name_H-M   'P 1'
#
loop_
_entity.id
_entity.type
_entity.pdbx_description
1 polymer ?
#
loop_
_entity_poly.entity_id
_entity_poly.type
_entity_poly.pdbx_seq_one_letter_code
_entity_poly.pdbx_strand_id
1 'polypeptide(L)'
;MGFSRNDWDWLEGEWAFHLHGRSAFLSREDFATLQGWEGEGIPPDAIVAAMEAYFARRAKRPRPRAFVAVAHLDKDVAKVVKLRAALVKAGDAPAMGGWDEVKEPLRSDAAARACFEAWRRAQAALPLPDSAGFLEAFDAERGAFAALMERAEAALGGEAEPLRASLRERLLDAKIAEDGLVWRRAWSHHWGKMVAEAWGLPSV
;
A
#
# COMPACT_ATOMS: atom_id res chain seq x y z
N MET A 1 -23.03 8.61 -1.85
CA MET A 1 -23.18 8.44 -0.40
C MET A 1 -22.29 9.50 0.24
N GLY A 2 -22.87 10.35 1.09
CA GLY A 2 -22.10 11.38 1.78
C GLY A 2 -21.38 10.82 3.01
N PHE A 3 -20.42 11.58 3.51
CA PHE A 3 -19.70 11.26 4.74
C PHE A 3 -20.69 11.22 5.92
N SER A 4 -20.64 10.14 6.72
CA SER A 4 -21.41 10.07 7.95
C SER A 4 -20.80 11.01 9.01
N ARG A 5 -21.57 11.35 10.05
CA ARG A 5 -21.06 12.18 11.14
C ARG A 5 -19.83 11.55 11.82
N ASN A 6 -19.80 10.23 11.91
CA ASN A 6 -18.66 9.50 12.47
C ASN A 6 -17.41 9.58 11.59
N ASP A 7 -17.57 9.59 10.25
CA ASP A 7 -16.44 9.73 9.32
C ASP A 7 -15.81 11.12 9.45
N TRP A 8 -16.65 12.14 9.61
CA TRP A 8 -16.21 13.50 9.87
C TRP A 8 -15.47 13.63 11.21
N ASP A 9 -16.05 13.09 12.29
CA ASP A 9 -15.44 13.16 13.62
C ASP A 9 -14.10 12.39 13.68
N TRP A 10 -13.98 11.30 12.91
CA TRP A 10 -12.73 10.54 12.78
C TRP A 10 -11.67 11.28 11.94
N LEU A 11 -12.05 11.86 10.80
CA LEU A 11 -11.16 12.70 9.98
C LEU A 11 -10.66 13.93 10.77
N GLU A 12 -11.54 14.56 11.56
CA GLU A 12 -11.19 15.64 12.49
C GLU A 12 -10.20 15.16 13.56
N GLY A 13 -10.41 13.97 14.12
CA GLY A 13 -9.54 13.36 15.13
C GLY A 13 -8.13 13.03 14.63
N GLU A 14 -8.02 12.37 13.47
CA GLU A 14 -6.74 12.03 12.83
C GLU A 14 -5.97 13.29 12.39
N TRP A 15 -6.69 14.29 11.88
CA TRP A 15 -6.09 15.58 11.51
C TRP A 15 -5.58 16.35 12.74
N ALA A 16 -6.38 16.43 13.81
CA ALA A 16 -5.98 17.07 15.07
C ALA A 16 -4.78 16.37 15.74
N PHE A 17 -4.66 15.05 15.58
CA PHE A 17 -3.56 14.26 16.10
C PHE A 17 -2.24 14.52 15.35
N HIS A 18 -2.26 14.50 14.01
CA HIS A 18 -1.04 14.59 13.20
C HIS A 18 -0.50 16.01 12.96
N LEU A 19 -1.32 17.05 13.09
CA LEU A 19 -0.90 18.43 12.90
C LEU A 19 -0.36 19.08 14.19
N HIS A 20 -1.04 18.90 15.33
CA HIS A 20 -0.74 19.70 16.54
C HIS A 20 -1.00 19.04 17.91
N GLY A 21 -1.42 17.77 17.99
CA GLY A 21 -1.84 17.18 19.26
C GLY A 21 -3.13 17.84 19.78
N ARG A 22 -4.27 17.21 19.48
CA ARG A 22 -5.62 17.45 20.05
C ARG A 22 -6.20 18.89 19.98
N SER A 23 -5.55 19.84 19.32
CA SER A 23 -5.91 21.26 19.40
C SER A 23 -6.33 21.90 18.06
N ALA A 24 -6.43 21.14 16.97
CA ALA A 24 -6.80 21.70 15.66
C ALA A 24 -8.21 21.26 15.26
N PHE A 25 -9.17 22.20 15.29
CA PHE A 25 -10.45 22.07 14.57
C PHE A 25 -10.24 22.48 13.10
N LEU A 26 -10.95 21.83 12.18
CA LEU A 26 -10.90 22.16 10.75
C LEU A 26 -11.26 23.65 10.55
N SER A 27 -10.43 24.37 9.79
CA SER A 27 -10.79 25.73 9.39
C SER A 27 -11.97 25.71 8.44
N ARG A 28 -12.69 26.84 8.30
CA ARG A 28 -13.81 26.96 7.35
C ARG A 28 -13.39 26.64 5.90
N GLU A 29 -12.15 26.99 5.53
CA GLU A 29 -11.57 26.72 4.21
C GLU A 29 -11.23 25.23 4.02
N ASP A 30 -10.70 24.59 5.05
CA ASP A 30 -10.43 23.15 5.05
C ASP A 30 -11.73 22.34 4.98
N PHE A 31 -12.77 22.77 5.71
CA PHE A 31 -14.09 22.16 5.67
C PHE A 31 -14.73 22.28 4.28
N ALA A 32 -14.66 23.46 3.65
CA ALA A 32 -15.15 23.66 2.28
C ALA A 32 -14.41 22.79 1.25
N THR A 33 -13.10 22.57 1.45
CA THR A 33 -12.29 21.69 0.58
C THR A 33 -12.74 20.23 0.71
N LEU A 34 -12.99 19.76 1.94
CA LEU A 34 -13.49 18.40 2.17
C LEU A 34 -14.90 18.20 1.61
N GLN A 35 -15.78 19.20 1.73
CA GLN A 35 -17.10 19.19 1.08
C GLN A 35 -16.99 19.18 -0.45
N GLY A 36 -15.99 19.85 -1.01
CA GLY A 36 -15.70 19.80 -2.45
C GLY A 36 -15.33 18.39 -2.90
N TRP A 37 -14.42 17.73 -2.19
CA TRP A 37 -14.06 16.33 -2.47
C TRP A 37 -15.22 15.35 -2.24
N GLU A 38 -16.09 15.61 -1.27
CA GLU A 38 -17.34 14.86 -1.10
C GLU A 38 -18.23 14.96 -2.35
N GLY A 39 -18.41 16.18 -2.87
CA GLY A 39 -19.18 16.44 -4.08
C GLY A 39 -18.59 15.77 -5.34
N GLU A 40 -17.27 15.56 -5.35
CA GLU A 40 -16.56 14.80 -6.38
C GLU A 40 -16.60 13.28 -6.17
N GLY A 41 -17.22 12.81 -5.07
CA GLY A 41 -17.33 11.39 -4.74
C GLY A 41 -16.02 10.77 -4.28
N ILE A 42 -15.08 11.57 -3.76
CA ILE A 42 -13.79 11.08 -3.25
C ILE A 42 -14.01 10.39 -1.91
N PRO A 43 -13.63 9.12 -1.78
CA PRO A 43 -13.89 8.34 -0.58
C PRO A 43 -12.96 8.73 0.59
N PRO A 44 -13.43 8.63 1.84
CA PRO A 44 -12.73 9.15 3.03
C PRO A 44 -11.35 8.50 3.27
N ASP A 45 -11.24 7.21 3.01
CA ASP A 45 -10.01 6.45 3.15
C ASP A 45 -8.91 6.92 2.18
N ALA A 46 -9.28 7.38 0.98
CA ALA A 46 -8.33 7.96 0.04
C ALA A 46 -7.75 9.29 0.53
N ILE A 47 -8.55 10.07 1.26
CA ILE A 47 -8.11 11.33 1.88
C ILE A 47 -7.12 11.03 3.01
N VAL A 48 -7.37 10.01 3.82
CA VAL A 48 -6.49 9.60 4.92
C VAL A 48 -5.16 9.08 4.39
N ALA A 49 -5.18 8.19 3.40
CA ALA A 49 -3.96 7.71 2.75
C ALA A 49 -3.13 8.86 2.14
N ALA A 50 -3.80 9.88 1.59
CA ALA A 50 -3.15 11.09 1.11
C ALA A 50 -2.53 11.92 2.25
N MET A 51 -3.20 12.02 3.41
CA MET A 51 -2.69 12.68 4.62
C MET A 51 -1.42 11.98 5.13
N GLU A 52 -1.44 10.67 5.30
CA GLU A 52 -0.28 9.90 5.76
C GLU A 52 0.92 10.09 4.84
N ALA A 53 0.71 9.98 3.52
CA ALA A 53 1.76 10.17 2.52
C ALA A 53 2.33 11.59 2.56
N TYR A 54 1.48 12.60 2.74
CA TYR A 54 1.89 13.98 2.87
C TYR A 54 2.74 14.21 4.13
N PHE A 55 2.29 13.75 5.29
CA PHE A 55 3.01 13.89 6.56
C PHE A 55 4.34 13.13 6.55
N ALA A 56 4.39 11.92 5.99
CA ALA A 56 5.61 11.13 5.85
C ALA A 56 6.68 11.83 4.98
N ARG A 57 6.28 12.56 3.93
CA ARG A 57 7.21 13.37 3.12
C ARG A 57 7.64 14.63 3.85
N ARG A 58 6.73 15.23 4.62
CA ARG A 58 6.97 16.45 5.36
C ARG A 58 7.92 16.26 6.54
N ALA A 59 7.83 15.12 7.23
CA ALA A 59 8.74 14.74 8.32
C ALA A 59 10.22 14.73 7.89
N LYS A 60 10.50 14.66 6.59
CA LYS A 60 11.84 14.67 6.01
C LYS A 60 12.34 16.08 5.65
N ARG A 61 11.53 17.12 5.83
CA ARG A 61 11.93 18.50 5.53
C ARG A 61 12.68 19.10 6.72
N PRO A 62 13.84 19.76 6.51
CA PRO A 62 14.66 20.30 7.59
C PRO A 62 13.99 21.43 8.39
N ARG A 63 13.00 22.12 7.81
CA ARG A 63 12.12 23.09 8.49
C ARG A 63 10.70 22.99 7.94
N PRO A 64 9.84 22.15 8.53
CA PRO A 64 8.47 22.00 8.05
C PRO A 64 7.66 23.27 8.39
N ARG A 65 7.01 23.89 7.39
CA ARG A 65 6.21 25.14 7.55
C ARG A 65 5.09 24.94 8.57
N ALA A 66 5.02 25.70 9.66
CA ALA A 66 4.08 25.45 10.78
C ALA A 66 2.61 25.17 10.39
N PHE A 67 2.11 25.76 9.29
CA PHE A 67 0.73 25.61 8.83
C PHE A 67 0.58 24.56 7.70
N VAL A 68 -0.48 23.74 7.76
CA VAL A 68 -0.88 22.80 6.72
C VAL A 68 -2.38 22.99 6.44
N ALA A 69 -2.71 23.46 5.23
CA ALA A 69 -4.07 23.43 4.70
C ALA A 69 -4.38 22.10 4.01
N VAL A 70 -5.65 21.70 4.03
CA VAL A 70 -6.18 20.50 3.36
C VAL A 70 -5.92 20.54 1.84
N ALA A 71 -5.96 21.72 1.23
CA ALA A 71 -5.60 21.92 -0.18
C ALA A 71 -4.17 21.43 -0.54
N HIS A 72 -3.26 21.30 0.42
CA HIS A 72 -1.94 20.73 0.14
C HIS A 72 -1.97 19.24 -0.22
N LEU A 73 -3.08 18.55 0.07
CA LEU A 73 -3.28 17.12 -0.20
C LEU A 73 -3.87 16.87 -1.60
N ASP A 74 -4.37 17.89 -2.31
CA ASP A 74 -5.04 17.75 -3.62
C ASP A 74 -4.25 16.84 -4.59
N LYS A 75 -2.93 17.04 -4.67
CA LYS A 75 -2.07 16.27 -5.56
C LYS A 75 -1.94 14.80 -5.16
N ASP A 76 -2.06 14.49 -3.88
CA ASP A 76 -1.99 13.11 -3.38
C ASP A 76 -3.36 12.45 -3.49
N VAL A 77 -4.43 13.15 -3.15
CA VAL A 77 -5.81 12.70 -3.35
C VAL A 77 -6.05 12.35 -4.82
N ALA A 78 -5.70 13.24 -5.76
CA ALA A 78 -5.82 12.97 -7.19
C ALA A 78 -5.01 11.75 -7.66
N LYS A 79 -3.84 11.50 -7.06
CA LYS A 79 -3.02 10.32 -7.37
C LYS A 79 -3.66 9.03 -6.86
N VAL A 80 -4.18 9.04 -5.63
CA VAL A 80 -4.86 7.88 -5.03
C VAL A 80 -6.13 7.55 -5.83
N VAL A 81 -6.93 8.56 -6.19
CA VAL A 81 -8.12 8.39 -7.03
C VAL A 81 -7.75 7.84 -8.40
N LYS A 82 -6.70 8.36 -9.05
CA LYS A 82 -6.24 7.85 -10.35
C LYS A 82 -5.73 6.40 -10.27
N LEU A 83 -5.04 6.05 -9.18
CA LEU A 83 -4.59 4.68 -8.94
C LEU A 83 -5.79 3.74 -8.77
N ARG A 84 -6.78 4.14 -7.96
CA ARG A 84 -8.04 3.38 -7.80
C ARG A 84 -8.78 3.20 -9.12
N ALA A 85 -8.94 4.27 -9.90
CA ALA A 85 -9.58 4.19 -11.21
C ALA A 85 -8.80 3.29 -12.18
N ALA A 86 -7.46 3.29 -12.11
CA ALA A 86 -6.63 2.39 -12.89
C ALA A 86 -6.80 0.93 -12.46
N LEU A 87 -6.91 0.66 -11.16
CA LEU A 87 -7.16 -0.69 -10.62
C LEU A 87 -8.55 -1.21 -11.01
N VAL A 88 -9.59 -0.38 -10.89
CA VAL A 88 -10.94 -0.74 -11.34
C VAL A 88 -10.98 -0.98 -12.86
N LYS A 89 -10.32 -0.13 -13.64
CA LYS A 89 -10.25 -0.26 -15.10
C LYS A 89 -9.42 -1.46 -15.56
N ALA A 90 -8.42 -1.87 -14.78
CA ALA A 90 -7.63 -3.07 -15.07
C ALA A 90 -8.48 -4.35 -15.04
N GLY A 91 -9.69 -4.31 -14.44
CA GLY A 91 -10.57 -5.47 -14.30
C GLY A 91 -9.96 -6.53 -13.37
N ASP A 92 -10.59 -7.70 -13.32
CA ASP A 92 -10.02 -8.84 -12.61
C ASP A 92 -8.61 -9.11 -13.15
N ALA A 93 -7.64 -9.21 -12.23
CA ALA A 93 -6.29 -9.60 -12.56
C ALA A 93 -6.34 -10.91 -13.39
N PRO A 94 -5.48 -11.07 -14.41
CA PRO A 94 -5.40 -12.32 -15.16
C PRO A 94 -5.31 -13.49 -14.18
N ALA A 95 -5.96 -14.61 -14.51
CA ALA A 95 -5.99 -15.80 -13.66
C ALA A 95 -4.56 -16.14 -13.22
N MET A 96 -4.28 -15.82 -11.96
CA MET A 96 -2.97 -16.08 -11.38
C MET A 96 -2.71 -17.58 -11.41
N GLY A 97 -1.51 -17.95 -11.84
CA GLY A 97 -1.06 -19.34 -11.91
C GLY A 97 -1.39 -20.11 -10.63
N GLY A 98 -1.82 -21.35 -10.80
CA GLY A 98 -2.12 -22.23 -9.67
C GLY A 98 -0.84 -22.66 -8.95
N TRP A 99 -0.98 -23.29 -7.77
CA TRP A 99 0.15 -23.87 -7.03
C TRP A 99 0.98 -24.84 -7.90
N ASP A 100 0.37 -25.46 -8.92
CA ASP A 100 1.05 -26.38 -9.83
C ASP A 100 2.14 -25.75 -10.70
N GLU A 101 2.15 -24.43 -10.85
CA GLU A 101 3.16 -23.67 -11.58
C GLU A 101 4.37 -23.29 -10.70
N VAL A 102 4.28 -23.51 -9.38
CA VAL A 102 5.36 -23.24 -8.44
C VAL A 102 6.51 -24.22 -8.65
N LYS A 103 7.74 -23.72 -8.62
CA LYS A 103 8.97 -24.50 -8.81
C LYS A 103 9.48 -25.15 -7.52
N GLU A 104 10.24 -26.23 -7.65
CA GLU A 104 10.96 -26.85 -6.54
C GLU A 104 12.12 -25.99 -6.05
N PRO A 105 12.47 -25.99 -4.75
CA PRO A 105 11.89 -26.82 -3.69
C PRO A 105 10.60 -26.27 -3.06
N LEU A 106 10.20 -25.03 -3.39
CA LEU A 106 9.06 -24.38 -2.75
C LEU A 106 7.73 -25.13 -2.96
N ARG A 107 7.56 -25.74 -4.14
CA ARG A 107 6.37 -26.55 -4.48
C ARG A 107 6.12 -27.72 -3.52
N SER A 108 7.21 -28.36 -3.06
CA SER A 108 7.15 -29.50 -2.12
C SER A 108 7.03 -29.08 -0.66
N ASP A 109 7.15 -27.78 -0.34
CA ASP A 109 6.97 -27.27 1.02
C ASP A 109 5.47 -27.18 1.36
N ALA A 110 5.01 -28.06 2.25
CA ALA A 110 3.63 -28.09 2.70
C ALA A 110 3.21 -26.82 3.45
N ALA A 111 4.13 -26.16 4.16
CA ALA A 111 3.86 -24.89 4.84
C ALA A 111 3.72 -23.76 3.82
N ALA A 112 4.57 -23.73 2.79
CA ALA A 112 4.46 -22.75 1.71
C ALA A 112 3.14 -22.90 0.95
N ARG A 113 2.71 -24.15 0.66
CA ARG A 113 1.40 -24.43 0.06
C ARG A 113 0.25 -23.92 0.94
N ALA A 114 0.31 -24.17 2.24
CA ALA A 114 -0.72 -23.69 3.18
C ALA A 114 -0.78 -22.15 3.21
N CYS A 115 0.36 -21.46 3.17
CA CYS A 115 0.44 -20.00 3.06
C CYS A 115 -0.18 -19.50 1.75
N PHE A 116 0.11 -20.16 0.63
CA PHE A 116 -0.48 -19.83 -0.67
C PHE A 116 -2.00 -19.99 -0.67
N GLU A 117 -2.52 -21.10 -0.15
CA GLU A 117 -3.96 -21.34 -0.05
C GLU A 117 -4.64 -20.37 0.91
N ALA A 118 -3.97 -19.95 1.99
CA ALA A 118 -4.48 -18.92 2.90
C ALA A 118 -4.55 -17.55 2.21
N TRP A 119 -3.50 -17.16 1.50
CA TRP A 119 -3.47 -15.92 0.72
C TRP A 119 -4.54 -15.89 -0.37
N ARG A 120 -4.70 -16.98 -1.14
CA ARG A 120 -5.73 -17.08 -2.18
C ARG A 120 -7.14 -16.98 -1.62
N ARG A 121 -7.40 -17.57 -0.44
CA ARG A 121 -8.68 -17.41 0.26
C ARG A 121 -8.91 -15.97 0.73
N ALA A 122 -7.90 -15.33 1.30
CA ALA A 122 -8.00 -13.94 1.74
C ALA A 122 -8.27 -12.99 0.56
N GLN A 123 -7.58 -13.20 -0.56
CA GLN A 123 -7.78 -12.44 -1.78
C GLN A 123 -9.18 -12.63 -2.38
N ALA A 124 -9.67 -13.87 -2.46
CA ALA A 124 -11.01 -14.15 -2.96
C ALA A 124 -12.12 -13.61 -2.04
N ALA A 125 -11.80 -13.39 -0.76
CA ALA A 125 -12.71 -12.83 0.23
C ALA A 125 -12.60 -11.30 0.36
N LEU A 126 -11.75 -10.63 -0.44
CA LEU A 126 -11.64 -9.18 -0.39
C LEU A 126 -12.99 -8.55 -0.78
N PRO A 127 -13.58 -7.74 0.11
CA PRO A 127 -14.78 -6.99 -0.24
C PRO A 127 -14.41 -5.86 -1.22
N LEU A 128 -15.42 -5.15 -1.74
CA LEU A 128 -15.14 -4.01 -2.60
C LEU A 128 -14.35 -2.93 -1.83
N PRO A 129 -13.49 -2.14 -2.50
CA PRO A 129 -12.68 -1.11 -1.86
C PRO A 129 -13.43 -0.02 -1.10
N ASP A 130 -14.75 0.07 -1.28
CA ASP A 130 -15.68 1.01 -0.63
C ASP A 130 -16.51 0.35 0.49
N SER A 131 -16.35 -0.96 0.71
CA SER A 131 -17.09 -1.71 1.72
C SER A 131 -16.47 -1.54 3.11
N ALA A 132 -17.32 -1.47 4.14
CA ALA A 132 -16.85 -1.51 5.53
C ALA A 132 -16.03 -2.78 5.78
N GLY A 133 -14.87 -2.64 6.44
CA GLY A 133 -13.94 -3.73 6.69
C GLY A 133 -12.98 -4.05 5.54
N PHE A 134 -13.00 -3.31 4.42
CA PHE A 134 -12.05 -3.51 3.33
C PHE A 134 -10.59 -3.40 3.78
N LEU A 135 -10.25 -2.39 4.59
CA LEU A 135 -8.88 -2.20 5.07
C LEU A 135 -8.41 -3.37 5.95
N GLU A 136 -9.26 -3.86 6.84
CA GLU A 136 -8.94 -5.02 7.68
C GLU A 136 -8.76 -6.29 6.83
N ALA A 137 -9.63 -6.50 5.84
CA ALA A 137 -9.53 -7.63 4.91
C ALA A 137 -8.29 -7.50 4.00
N PHE A 138 -7.96 -6.28 3.57
CA PHE A 138 -6.77 -5.97 2.79
C PHE A 138 -5.49 -6.20 3.60
N ASP A 139 -5.42 -5.72 4.84
CA ASP A 139 -4.28 -5.96 5.72
C ASP A 139 -4.11 -7.45 6.04
N ALA A 140 -5.21 -8.17 6.25
CA ALA A 140 -5.17 -9.63 6.42
C ALA A 140 -4.66 -10.34 5.16
N GLU A 141 -5.09 -9.92 3.97
CA GLU A 141 -4.60 -10.46 2.71
C GLU A 141 -3.12 -10.12 2.46
N ARG A 142 -2.69 -8.88 2.73
CA ARG A 142 -1.28 -8.46 2.68
C ARG A 142 -0.43 -9.26 3.67
N GLY A 143 -0.94 -9.51 4.88
CA GLY A 143 -0.29 -10.33 5.89
C GLY A 143 -0.12 -11.80 5.45
N ALA A 144 -1.17 -12.38 4.86
CA ALA A 144 -1.10 -13.73 4.29
C ALA A 144 -0.10 -13.82 3.13
N PHE A 145 -0.06 -12.81 2.26
CA PHE A 145 0.94 -12.71 1.20
C PHE A 145 2.36 -12.57 1.76
N ALA A 146 2.57 -11.72 2.77
CA ALA A 146 3.87 -11.56 3.41
C ALA A 146 4.40 -12.87 4.01
N ALA A 147 3.53 -13.65 4.66
CA ALA A 147 3.90 -14.96 5.21
C ALA A 147 4.31 -15.96 4.12
N LEU A 148 3.64 -15.95 2.96
CA LEU A 148 4.06 -16.74 1.79
C LEU A 148 5.42 -16.28 1.28
N MET A 149 5.62 -14.97 1.15
CA MET A 149 6.87 -14.39 0.64
C MET A 149 8.06 -14.66 1.57
N GLU A 150 7.86 -14.68 2.88
CA GLU A 150 8.90 -15.05 3.85
C GLU A 150 9.38 -16.50 3.63
N ARG A 151 8.44 -17.44 3.37
CA ARG A 151 8.76 -18.83 3.05
C ARG A 151 9.46 -18.95 1.70
N ALA A 152 8.96 -18.24 0.70
CA ALA A 152 9.56 -18.19 -0.63
C ALA A 152 10.99 -17.63 -0.59
N GLU A 153 11.23 -16.59 0.19
CA GLU A 153 12.56 -16.01 0.38
C GLU A 153 13.49 -16.99 1.10
N ALA A 154 13.03 -17.64 2.17
CA ALA A 154 13.82 -18.65 2.88
C ALA A 154 14.20 -19.83 1.96
N ALA A 155 13.30 -20.23 1.06
CA ALA A 155 13.55 -21.31 0.10
C ALA A 155 14.62 -20.98 -0.94
N LEU A 156 14.96 -19.69 -1.16
CA LEU A 156 16.05 -19.31 -2.07
C LEU A 156 17.41 -19.74 -1.52
N GLY A 157 17.56 -19.83 -0.20
CA GLY A 157 18.82 -20.18 0.43
C GLY A 157 19.98 -19.32 -0.10
N GLY A 158 21.01 -19.96 -0.63
CA GLY A 158 22.19 -19.28 -1.19
C GLY A 158 21.92 -18.44 -2.45
N GLU A 159 20.85 -18.72 -3.20
CA GLU A 159 20.48 -17.96 -4.40
C GLU A 159 19.90 -16.57 -4.07
N ALA A 160 19.57 -16.31 -2.81
CA ALA A 160 19.09 -14.99 -2.39
C ALA A 160 20.15 -13.89 -2.57
N GLU A 161 21.41 -14.18 -2.25
CA GLU A 161 22.50 -13.19 -2.30
C GLU A 161 22.78 -12.65 -3.71
N PRO A 162 22.96 -13.46 -4.77
CA PRO A 162 23.13 -12.93 -6.12
C PRO A 162 21.92 -12.14 -6.62
N LEU A 163 20.70 -12.53 -6.23
CA LEU A 163 19.49 -11.78 -6.55
C LEU A 163 19.44 -10.41 -5.84
N ARG A 164 19.82 -10.36 -4.56
CA ARG A 164 19.93 -9.10 -3.79
C ARG A 164 20.99 -8.18 -4.39
N ALA A 165 22.15 -8.73 -4.76
CA ALA A 165 23.21 -7.97 -5.42
C ALA A 165 22.72 -7.35 -6.74
N SER A 166 22.05 -8.16 -7.58
CA SER A 166 21.46 -7.69 -8.84
C SER A 166 20.39 -6.60 -8.63
N LEU A 167 19.56 -6.70 -7.60
CA LEU A 167 18.58 -5.67 -7.27
C LEU A 167 19.28 -4.38 -6.82
N ARG A 168 20.28 -4.50 -5.94
CA ARG A 168 21.08 -3.37 -5.46
C ARG A 168 21.70 -2.60 -6.64
N GLU A 169 22.35 -3.30 -7.57
CA GLU A 169 22.95 -2.69 -8.76
C GLU A 169 21.93 -1.92 -9.59
N ARG A 170 20.76 -2.54 -9.87
CA ARG A 170 19.67 -1.88 -10.62
C ARG A 170 19.17 -0.60 -9.95
N LEU A 171 19.04 -0.59 -8.62
CA LEU A 171 18.60 0.60 -7.89
C LEU A 171 19.67 1.70 -7.87
N LEU A 172 20.95 1.32 -7.75
CA LEU A 172 22.06 2.26 -7.84
C LEU A 172 22.20 2.87 -9.23
N ASP A 173 22.02 2.07 -10.29
CA ASP A 173 22.02 2.54 -11.68
C ASP A 173 20.87 3.51 -11.96
N ALA A 174 19.71 3.26 -11.35
CA ALA A 174 18.57 4.18 -11.36
C ALA A 174 18.80 5.45 -10.51
N LYS A 175 19.99 5.65 -9.96
CA LYS A 175 20.38 6.79 -9.10
C LYS A 175 19.50 6.94 -7.86
N ILE A 176 18.97 5.82 -7.36
CA ILE A 176 18.21 5.81 -6.12
C ILE A 176 19.20 5.76 -4.96
N ALA A 177 19.18 6.78 -4.11
CA ALA A 177 20.06 6.85 -2.94
C ALA A 177 19.77 5.70 -1.97
N GLU A 178 20.81 4.93 -1.65
CA GLU A 178 20.76 3.80 -0.73
C GLU A 178 20.22 4.22 0.65
N ASP A 179 19.48 3.31 1.30
CA ASP A 179 18.81 3.49 2.60
C ASP A 179 17.74 4.61 2.68
N GLY A 180 17.53 5.36 1.61
CA GLY A 180 16.43 6.31 1.48
C GLY A 180 15.05 5.64 1.53
N LEU A 181 13.98 6.44 1.70
CA LEU A 181 12.61 5.89 1.63
C LEU A 181 12.32 5.29 0.25
N VAL A 182 12.77 5.96 -0.82
CA VAL A 182 12.56 5.50 -2.20
C VAL A 182 13.28 4.18 -2.42
N TRP A 183 14.52 4.05 -1.92
CA TRP A 183 15.26 2.80 -1.92
C TRP A 183 14.51 1.69 -1.19
N ARG A 184 14.09 1.89 0.06
CA ARG A 184 13.39 0.85 0.83
C ARG A 184 12.08 0.40 0.18
N ARG A 185 11.32 1.33 -0.42
CA ARG A 185 10.08 1.00 -1.15
C ARG A 185 10.38 0.26 -2.46
N ALA A 186 11.32 0.75 -3.25
CA ALA A 186 11.71 0.10 -4.50
C ALA A 186 12.30 -1.29 -4.23
N TRP A 187 13.15 -1.41 -3.21
CA TRP A 187 13.68 -2.67 -2.72
C TRP A 187 12.56 -3.63 -2.34
N SER A 188 11.67 -3.25 -1.41
CA SER A 188 10.58 -4.10 -0.96
C SER A 188 9.69 -4.58 -2.12
N HIS A 189 9.32 -3.69 -3.04
CA HIS A 189 8.49 -4.03 -4.18
C HIS A 189 9.21 -4.96 -5.18
N HIS A 190 10.41 -4.59 -5.63
CA HIS A 190 11.14 -5.35 -6.64
C HIS A 190 11.70 -6.67 -6.09
N TRP A 191 12.10 -6.69 -4.82
CA TRP A 191 12.52 -7.92 -4.14
C TRP A 191 11.38 -8.92 -4.08
N GLY A 192 10.20 -8.51 -3.61
CA GLY A 192 9.02 -9.38 -3.57
C GLY A 192 8.66 -9.93 -4.95
N LYS A 193 8.73 -9.09 -5.99
CA LYS A 193 8.50 -9.51 -7.38
C LYS A 193 9.55 -10.54 -7.86
N MET A 194 10.83 -10.29 -7.60
CA MET A 194 11.90 -11.22 -8.00
C MET A 194 11.80 -12.56 -7.29
N VAL A 195 11.50 -12.57 -6.00
CA VAL A 195 11.28 -13.81 -5.23
C VAL A 195 10.08 -14.57 -5.81
N ALA A 196 8.98 -13.87 -6.12
CA ALA A 196 7.80 -14.50 -6.72
C ALA A 196 8.13 -15.10 -8.10
N GLU A 197 8.80 -14.34 -8.97
CA GLU A 197 9.23 -14.79 -10.31
C GLU A 197 10.20 -15.98 -10.25
N ALA A 198 11.13 -15.99 -9.29
CA ALA A 198 12.07 -17.10 -9.10
C ALA A 198 11.31 -18.42 -8.93
N TRP A 199 10.22 -18.38 -8.15
CA TRP A 199 9.40 -19.54 -7.84
C TRP A 199 8.22 -19.80 -8.76
N GLY A 200 7.90 -18.89 -9.69
CA GLY A 200 6.64 -18.99 -10.44
C GLY A 200 5.42 -18.71 -9.58
N LEU A 201 5.59 -18.00 -8.46
CA LEU A 201 4.46 -17.49 -7.69
C LEU A 201 3.82 -16.32 -8.42
N PRO A 202 2.52 -16.12 -8.27
CA PRO A 202 1.88 -14.94 -8.83
C PRO A 202 2.35 -13.69 -8.07
N SER A 203 2.86 -12.70 -8.80
CA SER A 203 3.21 -11.40 -8.24
C SER A 203 1.99 -10.47 -8.25
N VAL A 204 1.74 -9.78 -7.13
CA VAL A 204 0.74 -8.69 -7.04
C VAL A 204 1.25 -7.43 -7.74
#